data_AF-A0AAV5SLX5-F1
#
_entry.id   AF-A0AAV5SLX5-F1
#
_cell.length_a   1.000
_cell.length_b   1.000
_cell.length_c   1.000
_cell.angle_alpha   90.00
_cell.angle_beta   90.00
_cell.angle_gamma   90.00
#
_symmetry.space_group_name_H-M   'P 1'
#
loop_
_entity.id
_entity.type
_entity.pdbx_description
1 polymer ?
#
loop_
_entity_poly.entity_id
_entity_poly.type
_entity_poly.pdbx_seq_one_letter_code
_entity_poly.pdbx_strand_id
1 'polypeptide(L)'
;DLLSHENKSGKYKGEDVLHLVRAIRNKNQHPRNWLPDVQAAFGETTDSFVTYFTRKFPELLLHVYKELEWCSDESSFKPYYTEQV
;
A
#
# COMPACT_ATOMS: atom_id res chain seq x y z
N ASP A 1 12.93 3.21 9.48
CA ASP A 1 11.72 3.43 8.65
C ASP A 1 11.49 2.20 7.76
N LEU A 2 10.25 1.69 7.66
CA LEU A 2 9.94 0.35 7.14
C LEU A 2 10.48 0.08 5.74
N LEU A 3 10.32 1.08 4.88
CA LEU A 3 10.74 1.06 3.48
C LEU A 3 12.26 1.19 3.33
N SER A 4 12.96 1.73 4.33
CA SER A 4 14.42 1.82 4.32
C SER A 4 15.09 0.44 4.46
N HIS A 5 14.47 -0.49 5.20
CA HIS A 5 14.96 -1.88 5.28
C HIS A 5 14.70 -2.65 3.97
N GLU A 6 13.60 -2.34 3.28
CA GLU A 6 13.24 -3.00 2.03
C GLU A 6 14.03 -2.48 0.82
N ASN A 7 14.31 -1.17 0.75
CA ASN A 7 15.24 -0.59 -0.24
C ASN A 7 16.65 -1.23 -0.14
N LYS A 8 17.09 -1.57 1.09
CA LYS A 8 18.38 -2.25 1.33
C LYS A 8 18.48 -3.64 0.71
N SER A 9 17.34 -4.31 0.46
CA SER A 9 17.30 -5.64 -0.16
C SER A 9 17.24 -5.59 -1.68
N GLY A 10 17.25 -4.39 -2.29
CA GLY A 10 17.18 -4.19 -3.75
C GLY A 10 15.84 -4.58 -4.39
N LYS A 11 14.86 -5.02 -3.60
CA LYS A 11 13.57 -5.54 -4.09
C LYS A 11 12.55 -4.46 -4.45
N TYR A 12 12.74 -3.24 -3.95
CA TYR A 12 11.80 -2.14 -4.13
C TYR A 12 12.56 -0.86 -4.43
N LYS A 13 12.17 -0.17 -5.51
CA LYS A 13 12.60 1.20 -5.77
C LYS A 13 11.55 2.12 -5.17
N GLY A 14 11.94 2.96 -4.21
CA GLY A 14 11.04 3.90 -3.55
C GLY A 14 10.39 4.94 -4.47
N GLU A 15 10.87 5.06 -5.71
CA GLU A 15 10.35 5.96 -6.76
C GLU A 15 9.25 5.30 -7.62
N ASP A 16 9.05 3.99 -7.50
CA ASP A 16 8.08 3.25 -8.30
C ASP A 16 6.84 2.91 -7.46
N VAL A 17 5.72 3.55 -7.81
CA VAL A 17 4.41 3.40 -7.18
C VAL A 17 3.97 1.93 -7.16
N LEU A 18 4.24 1.17 -8.22
CA LEU A 18 3.89 -0.24 -8.30
C LEU A 18 4.66 -1.06 -7.25
N HIS A 19 5.94 -0.76 -7.06
CA HIS A 19 6.75 -1.40 -6.03
C HIS A 19 6.28 -1.03 -4.62
N LEU A 20 5.85 0.21 -4.40
CA LEU A 20 5.27 0.65 -3.15
C LEU A 20 3.95 -0.09 -2.84
N VAL A 21 3.03 -0.18 -3.79
CA VAL A 21 1.77 -0.95 -3.63
C VAL A 21 2.05 -2.43 -3.37
N ARG A 22 3.05 -3.01 -4.05
CA ARG A 22 3.50 -4.40 -3.80
C ARG A 22 4.07 -4.59 -2.40
N ALA A 23 4.87 -3.65 -1.91
CA ALA A 23 5.42 -3.67 -0.55
C ALA A 23 4.30 -3.59 0.50
N ILE A 24 3.33 -2.69 0.30
CA ILE A 24 2.13 -2.54 1.14
C ILE A 24 1.35 -3.86 1.18
N ARG A 25 1.05 -4.45 0.01
CA ARG A 25 0.35 -5.75 -0.07
C ARG A 25 1.11 -6.86 0.66
N ASN A 26 2.41 -7.00 0.41
CA ASN A 26 3.24 -8.03 1.02
C ASN A 26 3.28 -7.90 2.55
N LYS A 27 3.32 -6.67 3.09
CA LYS A 27 3.30 -6.46 4.53
C LYS A 27 1.94 -6.68 5.17
N ASN A 28 0.86 -6.36 4.48
CA ASN A 28 -0.49 -6.71 4.95
C ASN A 28 -0.72 -8.23 4.99
N GLN A 29 -0.13 -8.98 4.04
CA GLN A 29 -0.25 -10.44 3.95
C GLN A 29 0.59 -11.21 4.99
N HIS A 30 1.66 -10.59 5.52
CA HIS A 30 2.53 -11.20 6.53
C HIS A 30 2.71 -10.35 7.79
N PRO A 31 1.64 -10.15 8.60
CA PRO A 31 1.74 -9.45 9.88
C PRO A 31 2.71 -10.12 10.87
N ARG A 32 2.89 -11.45 10.73
CA ARG A 32 3.83 -12.25 11.53
C ARG A 32 5.30 -11.95 11.23
N ASN A 33 5.62 -11.34 10.08
CA ASN A 33 6.99 -10.99 9.69
C ASN A 33 7.28 -9.50 9.96
N TRP A 34 6.49 -8.87 10.81
CA TRP A 34 6.76 -7.51 11.27
C TRP A 34 7.81 -7.58 12.36
N LEU A 35 8.78 -6.67 12.31
CA LEU A 35 9.69 -6.48 13.44
C LEU A 35 8.87 -5.99 14.65
N PRO A 36 9.27 -6.29 15.89
CA PRO A 36 8.56 -5.86 17.09
C PRO A 36 8.32 -4.34 17.13
N ASP A 37 9.32 -3.56 16.72
CA ASP A 37 9.23 -2.09 16.64
C ASP A 37 8.20 -1.61 15.61
N VAL A 38 8.00 -2.40 14.56
CA VAL A 38 6.98 -2.16 13.53
C VAL A 38 5.60 -2.55 14.05
N GLN A 39 5.45 -3.67 14.75
CA GLN A 39 4.17 -3.98 15.41
C GLN A 39 3.76 -2.91 16.42
N ALA A 40 4.72 -2.41 17.21
CA ALA A 40 4.47 -1.35 18.18
C ALA A 40 4.04 -0.03 17.52
N ALA A 41 4.62 0.32 16.37
CA ALA A 41 4.28 1.56 15.65
C ALA A 41 2.96 1.47 14.85
N PHE A 42 2.55 0.27 14.42
CA PHE A 42 1.41 0.07 13.56
C PHE A 42 0.13 -0.31 14.32
N GLY A 43 0.18 -0.62 15.61
CA GLY A 43 -0.99 -1.04 16.38
C GLY A 43 -1.55 -2.40 15.96
N GLU A 44 -2.44 -2.97 16.77
CA GLU A 44 -2.95 -4.34 16.58
C GLU A 44 -3.99 -4.48 15.46
N THR A 45 -4.42 -3.38 14.84
CA THR A 45 -5.55 -3.36 13.90
C THR A 45 -5.12 -2.96 12.49
N THR A 46 -5.75 -3.57 11.49
CA THR A 46 -5.59 -3.26 10.05
C THR A 46 -5.82 -1.78 9.71
N ASP A 47 -6.64 -1.08 10.47
CA ASP A 47 -6.97 0.34 10.28
C ASP A 47 -5.76 1.27 10.50
N SER A 48 -4.94 0.93 11.49
CA SER A 48 -3.72 1.66 11.83
C SER A 48 -2.63 1.48 10.76
N PHE A 49 -2.61 0.33 10.08
CA PHE A 49 -1.73 0.09 8.94
C PHE A 49 -2.09 0.99 7.75
N VAL A 50 -3.38 1.04 7.38
CA VAL A 50 -3.85 1.93 6.31
C VAL A 50 -3.53 3.38 6.67
N THR A 51 -3.80 3.79 7.91
CA THR A 51 -3.52 5.15 8.41
C THR A 51 -2.04 5.53 8.32
N TYR A 52 -1.11 4.61 8.60
CA TYR A 52 0.31 4.88 8.46
C TYR A 52 0.70 5.19 7.01
N PHE A 53 0.23 4.37 6.06
CA PHE A 53 0.56 4.55 4.64
C PHE A 53 -0.11 5.78 4.04
N THR A 54 -1.36 6.07 4.39
CA THR A 54 -2.07 7.27 3.92
C THR A 54 -1.49 8.55 4.51
N ARG A 55 -0.96 8.53 5.75
CA ARG A 55 -0.22 9.68 6.31
C ARG A 55 1.14 9.88 5.66
N LYS A 56 1.85 8.80 5.36
CA LYS A 56 3.21 8.87 4.80
C LYS A 56 3.21 9.20 3.31
N PHE A 57 2.20 8.74 2.59
CA PHE A 57 2.02 8.97 1.16
C PHE A 57 0.57 9.41 0.87
N PRO A 58 0.23 10.68 1.17
CA PRO A 58 -1.15 11.17 1.06
C PRO A 58 -1.71 11.11 -0.37
N GLU A 59 -0.85 11.29 -1.38
CA GLU A 59 -1.26 11.26 -2.79
C GLU A 59 -1.25 9.86 -3.40
N LEU A 60 -0.78 8.83 -2.67
CA LEU A 60 -0.65 7.47 -3.20
C LEU A 60 -1.99 6.91 -3.65
N LEU A 61 -3.02 7.02 -2.81
CA LEU A 61 -4.33 6.47 -3.10
C LEU A 61 -4.94 7.14 -4.34
N LEU A 62 -4.86 8.48 -4.42
CA LEU A 62 -5.39 9.24 -5.54
C LEU A 62 -4.64 8.93 -6.85
N HIS A 63 -3.32 8.82 -6.78
CA HIS A 63 -2.50 8.48 -7.93
C HIS A 63 -2.81 7.05 -8.41
N VAL A 64 -2.81 6.06 -7.52
CA VAL A 64 -3.15 4.66 -7.86
C VAL A 64 -4.57 4.56 -8.42
N TYR A 65 -5.53 5.32 -7.87
CA TYR A 65 -6.90 5.34 -8.39
C TYR A 65 -6.97 5.85 -9.83
N LYS A 66 -6.26 6.93 -10.16
CA LYS A 66 -6.20 7.44 -11.55
C LYS A 66 -5.48 6.47 -12.48
N GLU A 67 -4.35 5.91 -12.04
CA GLU A 67 -3.56 4.96 -12.83
C GLU A 67 -4.25 3.61 -13.02
N LEU A 68 -5.30 3.30 -12.27
CA LEU A 68 -6.09 2.06 -12.40
C LEU A 68 -7.47 2.31 -13.03
N GLU A 69 -7.77 3.54 -13.48
CA GLU A 69 -9.02 3.86 -14.16
C GLU A 69 -9.18 3.07 -15.46
N TRP A 70 -8.09 2.79 -16.19
CA TRP A 70 -8.13 2.00 -17.43
C TRP A 70 -8.58 0.55 -17.25
N CYS A 71 -8.55 0.01 -16.02
CA CYS A 71 -9.03 -1.33 -15.68
C CYS A 71 -10.32 -1.28 -14.84
N SER A 72 -11.04 -0.15 -14.81
CA SER A 72 -12.27 0.04 -14.03
C SER A 72 -13.36 -0.98 -14.36
N ASP A 73 -13.41 -1.45 -15.61
CA ASP A 73 -14.44 -2.36 -16.11
C ASP A 73 -14.27 -3.80 -15.62
N GLU A 74 -13.09 -4.16 -15.11
CA GLU A 74 -12.82 -5.49 -14.59
C GLU A 74 -13.64 -5.76 -13.32
N SER A 75 -14.14 -6.99 -13.17
CA SER A 75 -14.97 -7.41 -12.03
C SER A 75 -14.35 -7.13 -10.66
N SER A 76 -13.02 -7.18 -10.57
CA SER A 76 -12.27 -6.92 -9.34
C SER A 76 -12.19 -5.42 -8.99
N PHE A 77 -12.33 -4.54 -9.97
CA PHE A 77 -12.21 -3.09 -9.80
C PHE A 77 -13.55 -2.37 -9.75
N LYS A 78 -14.62 -2.97 -10.30
CA LYS A 78 -16.00 -2.45 -10.24
C LYS A 78 -16.49 -1.94 -8.88
N PRO A 79 -16.16 -2.56 -7.72
CA PRO A 79 -16.58 -2.02 -6.43
C PRO A 79 -15.97 -0.66 -6.07
N TYR A 80 -14.86 -0.28 -6.72
CA TYR A 80 -14.09 0.92 -6.41
C TYR A 80 -14.32 2.05 -7.42
N TYR A 81 -14.78 1.73 -8.62
CA TYR A 81 -15.14 2.70 -9.66
C TYR A 81 -16.65 2.67 -9.83
N THR A 82 -17.32 3.75 -9.41
CA THR A 82 -18.69 3.98 -9.84
C THR A 82 -18.67 4.21 -11.34
N GLU A 83 -19.50 3.48 -12.10
CA GLU A 83 -19.80 3.86 -13.49
C GLU A 83 -20.15 5.35 -13.46
N GLN A 84 -19.29 6.18 -14.08
CA GLN A 84 -19.57 7.59 -14.21
C GLN A 84 -20.93 7.70 -14.90
N VAL A 85 -21.88 8.33 -14.21
CA VAL A 85 -23.20 8.70 -14.76
C VAL A 85 -23.02 9.59 -15.97
#